data_AF-A0A0P9DA69-F1
#
_entry.id   AF-A0A0P9DA69-F1
#
_cell.length_a   1.000
_cell.length_b   1.000
_cell.length_c   1.000
_cell.angle_alpha   90.00
_cell.angle_beta   90.00
_cell.angle_gamma   90.00
#
_symmetry.space_group_name_H-M   'P 1'
#
loop_
_entity.id
_entity.type
_entity.pdbx_description
1 polymer ?
#
loop_
_entity_poly.entity_id
_entity_poly.type
_entity_poly.pdbx_seq_one_letter_code
_entity_poly.pdbx_strand_id
1 'polypeptide(L)'
;MRDLTGLLAYLLTGGKSCAARWQADTDDDGSPIQPAADDYTYYNLLFTGRSPLFDAVRTTFDPGQYADPQSDFQLWNGQINPADWAFSDPPVIYPATLADLRTLKRRYFFEHDHDTDALLFRMLPTADFDRLIEGTRDDLSAVEELVEMINSLYSPQRASPDSDRKYRLRLWNSHRYSIGNAPGYMAMRSLPADKLTLYRPKVVPHLADALKERRDHVLLAVQSYQTGDPALRVDWPMYQALMAARAGTPLATQPFHILRRLDLFLRSLGQDAGGTREVETIEWSDHRRRQQHTVRVNRKQQCYE
;
A
#
# COMPACT_ATOMS: atom_id res chain seq x y z
N MET A 1 31.13 -26.91 3.16
CA MET A 1 29.79 -26.56 3.69
C MET A 1 29.72 -26.63 5.22
N ARG A 2 30.28 -27.65 5.87
CA ARG A 2 30.26 -27.81 7.33
C ARG A 2 30.97 -26.68 8.12
N ASP A 3 32.03 -26.10 7.56
CA ASP A 3 32.75 -24.98 8.19
C ASP A 3 31.99 -23.66 8.08
N LEU A 4 31.19 -23.49 7.03
CA LEU A 4 30.39 -22.30 6.80
C LEU A 4 29.13 -22.32 7.69
N THR A 5 28.50 -23.49 7.84
CA THR A 5 27.44 -23.67 8.84
C THR A 5 27.97 -23.56 10.27
N GLY A 6 29.19 -24.03 10.53
CA GLY A 6 29.88 -23.84 11.82
C GLY A 6 30.18 -22.37 12.12
N LEU A 7 30.68 -21.61 11.13
CA LEU A 7 30.91 -20.17 11.24
C LEU A 7 29.61 -19.41 11.47
N LEU A 8 28.55 -19.71 10.70
CA LEU A 8 27.23 -19.09 10.88
C LEU A 8 26.63 -19.40 12.25
N ALA A 9 26.71 -20.67 12.69
CA ALA A 9 26.28 -21.05 14.04
C ALA A 9 27.07 -20.29 15.11
N TYR A 10 28.39 -20.17 14.96
CA TYR A 10 29.23 -19.42 15.88
C TYR A 10 28.90 -17.92 15.90
N LEU A 11 28.67 -17.31 14.74
CA LEU A 11 28.29 -15.89 14.63
C LEU A 11 26.92 -15.62 15.27
N LEU A 12 25.96 -16.54 15.11
CA LEU A 12 24.62 -16.41 15.69
C LEU A 12 24.62 -16.68 17.19
N THR A 13 25.34 -17.70 17.65
CA THR A 13 25.31 -18.14 19.05
C THR A 13 26.41 -17.52 19.91
N GLY A 14 27.41 -16.88 19.32
CA GLY A 14 28.62 -16.42 20.01
C GLY A 14 29.46 -17.56 20.58
N GLY A 15 29.34 -18.77 20.01
CA GLY A 15 29.99 -19.98 20.51
C GLY A 15 29.37 -20.60 21.77
N LYS A 16 28.26 -20.06 22.27
CA LYS A 16 27.49 -20.65 23.37
C LYS A 16 26.54 -21.73 22.84
N SER A 17 26.33 -22.80 23.60
CA SER A 17 25.30 -23.78 23.27
C SER A 17 23.91 -23.16 23.43
N CYS A 18 22.92 -23.63 22.66
CA CYS A 18 21.55 -23.15 22.76
C CYS A 18 21.00 -23.31 24.19
N ALA A 19 21.35 -24.42 24.87
CA ALA A 19 20.99 -24.67 26.26
C ALA A 19 21.64 -23.66 27.24
N ALA A 20 22.88 -23.23 26.98
CA ALA A 20 23.54 -22.23 27.82
C ALA A 20 22.99 -20.81 27.61
N ARG A 21 22.49 -20.47 26.41
CA ARG A 21 21.79 -19.20 26.18
C ARG A 21 20.40 -19.18 26.82
N TRP A 22 19.69 -20.31 26.75
CA TRP A 22 18.39 -20.50 27.40
C TRP A 22 18.45 -20.21 28.91
N GLN A 23 19.60 -20.44 29.56
CA GLN A 23 19.80 -20.23 30.99
C GLN A 23 20.41 -18.87 31.35
N ALA A 24 20.92 -18.10 30.38
CA ALA A 24 21.78 -16.94 30.64
C ALA A 24 21.11 -15.57 30.43
N ASP A 25 19.92 -15.51 29.82
CA ASP A 25 19.20 -14.25 29.72
C ASP A 25 18.65 -13.88 31.12
N THR A 26 19.14 -12.79 31.68
CA THR A 26 18.77 -12.23 32.99
C THR A 26 18.34 -10.78 32.78
N ASP A 27 17.28 -10.35 33.46
CA ASP A 27 16.82 -8.95 33.42
C ASP A 27 17.81 -8.04 34.16
N ASP A 28 17.70 -6.72 33.99
CA ASP A 28 18.54 -5.72 34.70
C ASP A 28 18.49 -5.85 36.24
N ASP A 29 17.51 -6.59 36.78
CA ASP A 29 17.36 -6.91 38.21
C ASP A 29 17.96 -8.29 38.60
N GLY A 30 18.72 -8.93 37.71
CA GLY A 30 19.41 -10.20 37.97
C GLY A 30 18.51 -11.44 38.04
N SER A 31 17.21 -11.31 37.74
CA SER A 31 16.28 -12.42 37.65
C SER A 31 16.42 -13.14 36.29
N PRO A 32 16.39 -14.49 36.23
CA PRO A 32 16.43 -15.20 34.96
C PRO A 32 15.19 -14.87 34.13
N ILE A 33 15.40 -14.29 32.95
CA ILE A 33 14.37 -14.15 31.93
C ILE A 33 14.10 -15.58 31.49
N GLN A 34 12.88 -16.06 31.70
CA GLN A 34 12.37 -17.19 30.93
C GLN A 34 11.83 -16.62 29.63
N PRO A 35 12.61 -16.62 28.54
CA PRO A 35 12.07 -16.28 27.23
C PRO A 35 10.92 -17.23 26.94
N ALA A 36 9.85 -16.70 26.32
CA ALA A 36 8.79 -17.57 25.87
C ALA A 36 9.41 -18.61 24.92
N ALA A 37 8.99 -19.87 24.99
CA ALA A 37 9.58 -20.94 24.17
C ALA A 37 9.62 -20.58 22.67
N ASP A 38 8.69 -19.71 22.24
CA ASP A 38 8.57 -19.20 20.88
C ASP A 38 9.60 -18.12 20.51
N ASP A 39 10.26 -17.44 21.45
CA ASP A 39 11.19 -16.33 21.17
C ASP A 39 12.47 -16.78 20.46
N TYR A 40 12.88 -18.03 20.68
CA TYR A 40 14.06 -18.64 20.05
C TYR A 40 13.76 -19.51 18.83
N THR A 41 12.50 -19.61 18.44
CA THR A 41 12.15 -20.28 17.18
C THR A 41 12.72 -19.47 16.01
N TYR A 42 13.17 -20.14 14.95
CA TYR A 42 13.89 -19.45 13.87
C TYR A 42 13.05 -18.35 13.18
N TYR A 43 11.72 -18.54 13.12
CA TYR A 43 10.79 -17.57 12.55
C TYR A 43 10.52 -16.35 13.45
N ASN A 44 10.81 -16.42 14.76
CA ASN A 44 10.70 -15.29 15.68
C ASN A 44 12.06 -14.66 16.01
N LEU A 45 13.10 -15.47 16.18
CA LEU A 45 14.45 -15.04 16.57
C LEU A 45 15.01 -13.98 15.63
N LEU A 46 14.70 -14.09 14.33
CA LEU A 46 15.10 -13.12 13.31
C LEU A 46 14.57 -11.70 13.61
N PHE A 47 13.46 -11.58 14.35
CA PHE A 47 12.76 -10.33 14.63
C PHE A 47 12.75 -9.94 16.12
N THR A 48 13.07 -10.86 17.03
CA THR A 48 13.21 -10.61 18.48
C THR A 48 14.66 -10.47 18.91
N GLY A 49 15.60 -10.98 18.11
CA GLY A 49 17.03 -10.96 18.39
C GLY A 49 17.61 -9.53 18.47
N ARG A 50 18.66 -9.38 19.29
CA ARG A 50 19.37 -8.11 19.50
C ARG A 50 20.70 -8.12 18.73
N SER A 51 20.76 -7.40 17.61
CA SER A 51 21.96 -7.21 16.78
C SER A 51 21.67 -6.18 15.69
N PRO A 52 22.66 -5.39 15.21
CA PRO A 52 22.48 -4.53 14.04
C PRO A 52 21.92 -5.25 12.80
N LEU A 53 22.24 -6.55 12.65
CA LEU A 53 21.66 -7.37 11.58
C LEU A 53 20.16 -7.60 11.77
N PHE A 54 19.73 -7.98 12.98
CA PHE A 54 18.32 -8.18 13.30
C PHE A 54 17.55 -6.85 13.25
N ASP A 55 18.18 -5.75 13.66
CA ASP A 55 17.61 -4.40 13.53
C ASP A 55 17.41 -4.02 12.06
N ALA A 56 18.40 -4.28 11.20
CA ALA A 56 18.29 -4.01 9.77
C ALA A 56 17.18 -4.85 9.12
N VAL A 57 17.09 -6.14 9.45
CA VAL A 57 16.03 -7.02 8.94
C VAL A 57 14.66 -6.54 9.42
N ARG A 58 14.47 -6.35 10.73
CA ARG A 58 13.21 -5.88 11.32
C ARG A 58 12.76 -4.51 10.80
N THR A 59 13.70 -3.62 10.50
CA THR A 59 13.38 -2.31 9.90
C THR A 59 12.93 -2.43 8.44
N THR A 60 13.42 -3.46 7.74
CA THR A 60 13.12 -3.67 6.32
C THR A 60 11.85 -4.50 6.14
N PHE A 61 11.67 -5.55 6.93
CA PHE A 61 10.61 -6.55 6.76
C PHE A 61 10.34 -7.30 8.06
N ASP A 62 9.07 -7.37 8.48
CA ASP A 62 8.57 -8.23 9.56
C ASP A 62 7.14 -8.71 9.21
N PRO A 63 6.95 -9.99 8.84
CA PRO A 63 5.64 -10.53 8.49
C PRO A 63 4.60 -10.38 9.61
N GLY A 64 5.04 -10.38 10.88
CA GLY A 64 4.15 -10.23 12.02
C GLY A 64 3.52 -8.84 12.11
N GLN A 65 4.20 -7.81 11.59
CA GLN A 65 3.73 -6.42 11.67
C GLN A 65 2.84 -6.01 10.49
N TYR A 66 2.90 -6.73 9.37
CA TYR A 66 2.10 -6.42 8.19
C TYR A 66 0.66 -6.90 8.34
N ALA A 67 -0.36 -6.04 8.22
CA ALA A 67 -1.76 -6.46 8.31
C ALA A 67 -2.29 -6.95 6.95
N ASP A 68 -2.76 -8.20 6.89
CA ASP A 68 -3.41 -8.77 5.72
C ASP A 68 -4.82 -9.26 6.10
N PRO A 69 -5.92 -8.60 5.70
CA PRO A 69 -7.25 -8.94 6.18
C PRO A 69 -7.67 -10.38 5.91
N GLN A 70 -7.17 -11.01 4.85
CA GLN A 70 -7.54 -12.37 4.47
C GLN A 70 -6.78 -13.39 5.32
N SER A 71 -5.45 -13.32 5.34
CA SER A 71 -4.61 -14.21 6.14
C SER A 71 -4.84 -13.99 7.63
N ASP A 72 -5.01 -12.75 8.09
CA ASP A 72 -5.28 -12.44 9.50
C ASP A 72 -6.60 -13.04 9.96
N PHE A 73 -7.64 -12.96 9.14
CA PHE A 73 -8.94 -13.58 9.45
C PHE A 73 -8.84 -15.12 9.49
N GLN A 74 -8.11 -15.71 8.55
CA GLN A 74 -7.93 -17.17 8.49
C GLN A 74 -7.10 -17.68 9.68
N LEU A 75 -6.00 -17.01 10.02
CA LEU A 75 -5.13 -17.34 11.14
C LEU A 75 -5.84 -17.13 12.49
N TRP A 76 -6.63 -16.07 12.62
CA TRP A 76 -7.36 -15.77 13.86
C TRP A 76 -8.47 -16.78 14.14
N ASN A 77 -9.19 -17.21 13.10
CA ASN A 77 -10.31 -18.15 13.23
C ASN A 77 -9.88 -19.61 13.08
N GLY A 78 -8.61 -19.85 12.80
CA GLY A 78 -8.11 -21.20 12.64
C GLY A 78 -8.55 -21.93 11.39
N GLN A 79 -8.85 -21.21 10.33
CA GLN A 79 -9.40 -21.74 9.08
C GLN A 79 -8.32 -22.25 8.11
N ILE A 80 -7.13 -22.56 8.63
CA ILE A 80 -5.99 -23.02 7.85
C ILE A 80 -5.90 -24.53 7.93
N ASN A 81 -5.69 -25.17 6.79
CA ASN A 81 -5.58 -26.61 6.71
C ASN A 81 -4.27 -27.07 7.38
N PRO A 82 -4.33 -27.94 8.41
CA PRO A 82 -3.13 -28.46 9.07
C PRO A 82 -2.19 -29.23 8.14
N ALA A 83 -2.71 -29.78 7.04
CA ALA A 83 -1.91 -30.53 6.06
C ALA A 83 -1.01 -29.63 5.19
N ASP A 84 -1.28 -28.32 5.17
CA ASP A 84 -0.53 -27.36 4.35
C ASP A 84 0.69 -26.81 5.11
N TRP A 85 1.02 -27.32 6.31
CA TRP A 85 2.22 -26.94 7.04
C TRP A 85 3.39 -27.86 6.70
N ALA A 86 4.55 -27.29 6.41
CA ALA A 86 5.77 -28.04 6.06
C ALA A 86 6.29 -28.93 7.20
N PHE A 87 5.98 -28.58 8.46
CA PHE A 87 6.40 -29.32 9.64
C PHE A 87 5.23 -29.99 10.34
N SER A 88 5.48 -31.19 10.88
CA SER A 88 4.47 -32.15 11.35
C SER A 88 3.68 -31.72 12.59
N ASP A 89 4.12 -30.68 13.31
CA ASP A 89 3.44 -30.14 14.48
C ASP A 89 2.66 -28.87 14.10
N PRO A 90 1.37 -28.97 13.75
CA PRO A 90 0.57 -27.79 13.44
C PRO A 90 0.48 -26.88 14.67
N PRO A 91 0.60 -25.55 14.50
CA PRO A 91 0.53 -24.61 15.62
C PRO A 91 -0.83 -24.69 16.32
N VAL A 92 -0.88 -24.32 17.60
CA VAL A 92 -2.16 -24.11 18.30
C VAL A 92 -2.91 -23.00 17.57
N ILE A 93 -4.07 -23.37 17.03
CA ILE A 93 -4.75 -22.69 15.92
C ILE A 93 -5.50 -21.41 16.37
N TYR A 94 -5.52 -21.10 17.67
CA TYR A 94 -6.27 -19.98 18.23
C TYR A 94 -5.35 -19.03 19.00
N PRO A 95 -4.87 -17.94 18.36
CA PRO A 95 -4.10 -16.93 19.07
C PRO A 95 -4.98 -16.27 20.15
N ALA A 96 -4.52 -16.28 21.41
CA ALA A 96 -5.23 -15.64 22.52
C ALA A 96 -4.91 -14.14 22.60
N THR A 97 -3.74 -13.75 22.11
CA THR A 97 -3.24 -12.37 22.11
C THR A 97 -2.76 -11.94 20.73
N LEU A 98 -2.62 -10.62 20.54
CA LEU A 98 -1.99 -10.06 19.34
C LEU A 98 -0.51 -10.48 19.20
N ALA A 99 0.18 -10.77 20.31
CA ALA A 99 1.55 -11.27 20.27
C ALA A 99 1.58 -12.70 19.67
N ASP A 100 0.64 -13.55 20.08
CA ASP A 100 0.49 -14.90 19.54
C ASP A 100 0.16 -14.87 18.04
N LEU A 101 -0.72 -13.95 17.61
CA LEU A 101 -1.02 -13.76 16.20
C LEU A 101 0.24 -13.35 15.41
N ARG A 102 1.08 -12.45 15.94
CA ARG A 102 2.32 -12.04 15.28
C ARG A 102 3.29 -13.20 15.10
N THR A 103 3.45 -14.01 16.14
CA THR A 103 4.24 -15.24 16.11
C THR A 103 3.68 -16.21 15.07
N LEU A 104 2.37 -16.44 15.08
CA LEU A 104 1.69 -17.33 14.14
C LEU A 104 1.80 -16.85 12.69
N LYS A 105 1.74 -15.54 12.44
CA LYS A 105 1.93 -14.93 11.12
C LYS A 105 3.33 -15.09 10.59
N ARG A 106 4.35 -14.90 11.43
CA ARG A 106 5.75 -15.16 11.07
C ARG A 106 5.94 -16.62 10.71
N ARG A 107 5.40 -17.53 11.54
CA ARG A 107 5.43 -18.96 11.27
C ARG A 107 4.72 -19.32 9.95
N TYR A 108 3.52 -18.79 9.74
CA TYR A 108 2.73 -18.96 8.52
C TYR A 108 3.53 -18.54 7.26
N PHE A 109 4.21 -17.40 7.32
CA PHE A 109 5.03 -16.91 6.21
C PHE A 109 6.16 -17.88 5.81
N PHE A 110 6.80 -18.56 6.76
CA PHE A 110 7.93 -19.47 6.46
C PHE A 110 7.52 -20.93 6.25
N GLU A 111 6.46 -21.40 6.89
CA GLU A 111 6.16 -22.83 7.01
C GLU A 111 4.92 -23.29 6.25
N HIS A 112 4.02 -22.39 5.87
CA HIS A 112 2.80 -22.79 5.18
C HIS A 112 3.08 -22.98 3.68
N ASP A 113 2.45 -23.98 3.07
CA ASP A 113 2.43 -24.23 1.63
C ASP A 113 1.50 -23.22 0.97
N HIS A 114 2.09 -22.08 0.63
CA HIS A 114 1.44 -21.01 -0.10
C HIS A 114 2.47 -20.43 -1.07
N ASP A 115 1.98 -19.65 -2.03
CA ASP A 115 2.86 -18.88 -2.89
C ASP A 115 3.53 -17.77 -2.06
N THR A 116 4.71 -18.08 -1.51
CA THR A 116 5.50 -17.18 -0.66
C THR A 116 5.87 -15.92 -1.43
N ASP A 117 6.11 -16.00 -2.73
CA ASP A 117 6.40 -14.84 -3.56
C ASP A 117 5.16 -13.96 -3.68
N ALA A 118 3.98 -14.51 -3.95
CA ALA A 118 2.74 -13.74 -3.99
C ALA A 118 2.39 -13.12 -2.63
N LEU A 119 2.61 -13.83 -1.51
CA LEU A 119 2.41 -13.27 -0.18
C LEU A 119 3.44 -12.18 0.12
N LEU A 120 4.70 -12.40 -0.24
CA LEU A 120 5.76 -11.41 -0.13
C LEU A 120 5.44 -10.17 -0.98
N PHE A 121 4.90 -10.30 -2.20
CA PHE A 121 4.47 -9.16 -3.02
C PHE A 121 3.26 -8.42 -2.44
N ARG A 122 2.34 -9.13 -1.77
CA ARG A 122 1.27 -8.49 -1.00
C ARG A 122 1.85 -7.71 0.19
N MET A 123 2.86 -8.28 0.86
CA MET A 123 3.53 -7.68 2.02
C MET A 123 4.54 -6.58 1.67
N LEU A 124 5.13 -6.65 0.48
CA LEU A 124 6.07 -5.72 -0.14
C LEU A 124 5.45 -5.20 -1.42
N PRO A 125 4.67 -4.10 -1.37
CA PRO A 125 4.07 -3.51 -2.58
C PRO A 125 5.10 -2.85 -3.51
N THR A 126 6.40 -3.14 -3.39
CA THR A 126 7.47 -2.30 -3.94
C THR A 126 7.65 -2.55 -5.42
N ALA A 127 7.55 -3.77 -5.94
CA ALA A 127 7.94 -4.05 -7.33
C ALA A 127 7.16 -3.24 -8.39
N ASP A 128 5.84 -3.04 -8.22
CA ASP A 128 5.07 -2.22 -9.16
C ASP A 128 5.32 -0.71 -8.97
N PHE A 129 5.56 -0.28 -7.73
CA PHE A 129 5.95 1.10 -7.44
C PHE A 129 7.39 1.42 -7.91
N ASP A 130 8.30 0.46 -7.80
CA ASP A 130 9.68 0.51 -8.26
C ASP A 130 9.66 0.61 -9.79
N ARG A 131 8.85 -0.20 -10.48
CA ARG A 131 8.63 -0.08 -11.93
C ARG A 131 8.09 1.29 -12.33
N LEU A 132 7.16 1.85 -11.56
CA LEU A 132 6.61 3.19 -11.78
C LEU A 132 7.71 4.27 -11.64
N ILE A 133 8.52 4.18 -10.58
CA ILE A 133 9.63 5.08 -10.29
C ILE A 133 10.75 4.98 -11.33
N GLU A 134 11.14 3.77 -11.69
CA GLU A 134 12.23 3.51 -12.63
C GLU A 134 11.86 3.89 -14.06
N GLY A 135 10.56 3.86 -14.38
CA GLY A 135 10.06 4.13 -15.73
C GLY A 135 10.33 2.98 -16.69
N THR A 136 10.29 1.75 -16.17
CA THR A 136 10.41 0.53 -16.98
C THR A 136 9.12 0.20 -17.74
N ARG A 137 7.99 0.82 -17.35
CA ARG A 137 6.71 0.75 -18.06
C ARG A 137 6.53 1.93 -19.00
N ASP A 138 5.70 1.74 -20.02
CA ASP A 138 5.17 2.82 -20.84
C ASP A 138 4.44 3.85 -19.96
N ASP A 139 4.78 5.13 -20.14
CA ASP A 139 4.29 6.21 -19.30
C ASP A 139 2.78 6.40 -19.44
N LEU A 140 2.23 6.23 -20.65
CA LEU A 140 0.78 6.34 -20.86
C LEU A 140 0.04 5.22 -20.11
N SER A 141 0.53 3.98 -20.22
CA SER A 141 -0.04 2.84 -19.50
C SER A 141 -0.01 3.02 -17.98
N ALA A 142 1.08 3.58 -17.44
CA ALA A 142 1.20 3.88 -16.02
C ALA A 142 0.27 5.03 -15.58
N VAL A 143 0.07 6.03 -16.43
CA VAL A 143 -0.92 7.10 -16.20
C VAL A 143 -2.34 6.53 -16.19
N GLU A 144 -2.71 5.68 -17.15
CA GLU A 144 -4.03 5.03 -17.19
C GLU A 144 -4.33 4.25 -15.90
N GLU A 145 -3.34 3.51 -15.39
CA GLU A 145 -3.46 2.77 -14.13
C GLU A 145 -3.64 3.70 -12.93
N LEU A 146 -2.86 4.77 -12.83
CA LEU A 146 -3.02 5.78 -11.78
C LEU A 146 -4.40 6.46 -11.85
N VAL A 147 -4.87 6.79 -13.05
CA VAL A 147 -6.19 7.40 -13.30
C VAL A 147 -7.31 6.44 -12.85
N GLU A 148 -7.19 5.16 -13.18
CA GLU A 148 -8.15 4.14 -12.73
C GLU A 148 -8.18 4.04 -11.19
N MET A 149 -7.01 4.02 -10.54
CA MET A 149 -6.93 3.97 -9.07
C MET A 149 -7.52 5.21 -8.41
N ILE A 150 -7.23 6.41 -8.94
CA ILE A 150 -7.82 7.66 -8.46
C ILE A 150 -9.35 7.64 -8.63
N ASN A 151 -9.85 7.18 -9.77
CA ASN A 151 -11.29 7.08 -9.99
C ASN A 151 -11.94 6.01 -9.10
N SER A 152 -11.22 4.95 -8.74
CA SER A 152 -11.71 3.87 -7.85
C SER A 152 -11.84 4.35 -6.40
N LEU A 153 -10.97 5.28 -5.99
CA LEU A 153 -11.01 5.93 -4.69
C LEU A 153 -12.35 6.63 -4.41
N TYR A 154 -12.88 7.36 -5.39
CA TYR A 154 -14.14 8.09 -5.25
C TYR A 154 -15.37 7.29 -5.66
N SER A 155 -15.24 6.37 -6.62
CA SER A 155 -16.32 5.46 -7.03
C SER A 155 -15.88 4.00 -6.90
N PRO A 156 -16.11 3.32 -5.78
CA PRO A 156 -15.61 1.95 -5.55
C PRO A 156 -16.38 0.86 -6.33
N GLN A 157 -17.24 1.20 -7.30
CA GLN A 157 -17.92 0.20 -8.13
C GLN A 157 -16.90 -0.55 -9.00
N ARG A 158 -17.06 -1.88 -9.12
CA ARG A 158 -16.26 -2.72 -10.02
C ARG A 158 -16.34 -2.17 -11.44
N ALA A 159 -15.19 -1.94 -12.06
CA ALA A 159 -15.12 -1.55 -13.47
C ALA A 159 -15.82 -2.61 -14.32
N SER A 160 -16.82 -2.18 -15.09
CA SER A 160 -17.27 -2.97 -16.24
C SER A 160 -16.11 -3.06 -17.25
N PRO A 161 -15.94 -4.16 -17.99
CA PRO A 161 -14.87 -4.29 -18.99
C PRO A 161 -14.85 -3.15 -20.03
N ASP A 162 -16.00 -2.49 -20.22
CA ASP A 162 -16.21 -1.40 -21.20
C ASP A 162 -16.12 0.01 -20.57
N SER A 163 -15.46 0.13 -19.41
CA SER A 163 -15.46 1.37 -18.64
C SER A 163 -14.36 2.33 -19.09
N ASP A 164 -14.75 3.57 -19.41
CA ASP A 164 -13.86 4.68 -19.80
C ASP A 164 -12.96 5.22 -18.67
N ARG A 165 -12.99 4.56 -17.50
CA ARG A 165 -12.43 5.05 -16.24
C ARG A 165 -10.92 5.12 -16.19
N LYS A 166 -10.21 4.33 -17.00
CA LYS A 166 -8.74 4.42 -17.09
C LYS A 166 -8.30 5.50 -18.08
N TYR A 167 -9.13 5.82 -19.07
CA TYR A 167 -8.82 6.79 -20.13
C TYR A 167 -9.16 8.23 -19.74
N ARG A 168 -9.96 8.44 -18.69
CA ARG A 168 -10.44 9.78 -18.29
C ARG A 168 -10.39 9.97 -16.79
N LEU A 169 -9.57 10.90 -16.32
CA LEU A 169 -9.55 11.36 -14.94
C LEU A 169 -10.78 12.21 -14.66
N ARG A 170 -11.63 11.76 -13.75
CA ARG A 170 -12.84 12.49 -13.35
C ARG A 170 -12.48 13.47 -12.24
N LEU A 171 -12.84 14.73 -12.40
CA LEU A 171 -12.55 15.78 -11.43
C LEU A 171 -13.62 15.74 -10.32
N TRP A 172 -13.38 14.87 -9.34
CA TRP A 172 -14.25 14.70 -8.18
C TRP A 172 -14.20 15.93 -7.28
N ASN A 173 -15.38 16.47 -6.98
CA ASN A 173 -15.57 17.57 -6.06
C ASN A 173 -16.53 17.16 -4.95
N SER A 174 -16.18 17.50 -3.71
CA SER A 174 -17.08 17.34 -2.57
C SER A 174 -17.80 18.64 -2.29
N HIS A 175 -19.14 18.65 -2.32
CA HIS A 175 -19.92 19.75 -1.77
C HIS A 175 -20.21 19.47 -0.30
N ARG A 176 -19.75 20.37 0.60
CA ARG A 176 -19.99 20.28 2.04
C ARG A 176 -20.87 21.46 2.46
N TYR A 177 -22.06 21.15 2.95
CA TYR A 177 -22.97 22.13 3.56
C TYR A 177 -23.01 22.02 5.10
N SER A 178 -22.35 21.02 5.69
CA SER A 178 -22.31 20.78 7.15
C SER A 178 -20.94 20.25 7.60
N ILE A 179 -20.68 20.31 8.91
CA ILE A 179 -19.47 19.82 9.58
C ILE A 179 -19.52 18.28 9.61
N GLY A 180 -18.76 17.63 8.72
CA GLY A 180 -18.67 16.17 8.63
C GLY A 180 -18.08 15.68 7.30
N ASN A 181 -17.96 14.36 7.13
CA ASN A 181 -17.58 13.76 5.86
C ASN A 181 -18.69 13.98 4.83
N ALA A 182 -18.33 14.52 3.65
CA ALA A 182 -19.28 14.79 2.57
C ALA A 182 -20.03 13.51 2.21
N PRO A 183 -21.37 13.51 2.08
CA PRO A 183 -22.16 12.30 1.82
C PRO A 183 -21.82 11.65 0.47
N GLY A 184 -21.32 12.41 -0.50
CA GLY A 184 -20.86 11.89 -1.78
C GLY A 184 -19.94 12.87 -2.51
N TYR A 185 -19.37 12.39 -3.61
CA TYR A 185 -18.51 13.14 -4.51
C TYR A 185 -19.17 13.26 -5.87
N MET A 186 -18.93 14.39 -6.53
CA MET A 186 -19.54 14.73 -7.81
C MET A 186 -18.46 15.08 -8.82
N ALA A 187 -18.47 14.44 -9.98
CA ALA A 187 -17.63 14.78 -11.11
C ALA A 187 -18.49 15.34 -12.25
N MET A 188 -18.32 16.63 -12.54
CA MET A 188 -18.92 17.30 -13.70
C MET A 188 -17.96 17.37 -14.88
N ARG A 189 -16.66 17.25 -14.61
CA ARG A 189 -15.59 17.49 -15.58
C ARG A 189 -14.64 16.30 -15.57
N SER A 190 -14.04 16.04 -16.71
CA SER A 190 -13.03 15.00 -16.85
C SER A 190 -11.91 15.45 -17.77
N LEU A 191 -10.70 15.01 -17.44
CA LEU A 191 -9.50 15.22 -18.22
C LEU A 191 -9.10 13.89 -18.86
N PRO A 192 -8.91 13.83 -20.18
CA PRO A 192 -8.32 12.68 -20.85
C PRO A 192 -6.93 12.31 -20.29
N ALA A 193 -6.64 11.01 -20.17
CA ALA A 193 -5.39 10.49 -19.65
C ALA A 193 -4.19 10.84 -20.56
N ASP A 194 -4.42 11.00 -21.86
CA ASP A 194 -3.44 11.46 -22.85
C ASP A 194 -2.94 12.88 -22.61
N LYS A 195 -3.63 13.69 -21.80
CA LYS A 195 -3.18 15.03 -21.39
C LYS A 195 -2.32 15.03 -20.12
N LEU A 196 -2.21 13.88 -19.46
CA LEU A 196 -1.44 13.70 -18.24
C LEU A 196 -0.12 12.99 -18.56
N THR A 197 0.90 13.26 -17.76
CA THR A 197 2.24 12.66 -17.91
C THR A 197 2.92 12.53 -16.56
N LEU A 198 3.83 11.57 -16.48
CA LEU A 198 4.65 11.30 -15.31
C LEU A 198 6.01 11.98 -15.43
N TYR A 199 6.29 12.89 -14.51
CA TYR A 199 7.59 13.52 -14.36
C TYR A 199 8.36 12.82 -13.25
N ARG A 200 9.61 12.44 -13.57
CA ARG A 200 10.51 11.78 -12.62
C ARG A 200 11.56 12.79 -12.16
N PRO A 201 11.69 13.02 -10.85
CA PRO A 201 12.70 13.94 -10.32
C PRO A 201 14.09 13.42 -10.70
N LYS A 202 14.94 14.30 -11.25
CA LYS A 202 16.35 14.03 -11.54
C LYS A 202 17.20 15.02 -10.76
N VAL A 203 18.33 14.55 -10.25
CA VAL A 203 19.32 15.42 -9.61
C VAL A 203 19.92 16.34 -10.67
N VAL A 204 20.21 17.58 -10.29
CA VAL A 204 20.84 18.54 -11.20
C VAL A 204 22.23 18.01 -11.59
N PRO A 205 22.65 18.06 -12.87
CA PRO A 205 23.84 17.34 -13.33
C PRO A 205 25.12 17.61 -12.54
N HIS A 206 25.32 18.83 -12.04
CA HIS A 206 26.51 19.21 -11.27
C HIS A 206 26.53 18.67 -9.82
N LEU A 207 25.40 18.15 -9.31
CA LEU A 207 25.29 17.49 -8.00
C LEU A 207 25.20 15.96 -8.11
N ALA A 208 25.13 15.42 -9.33
CA ALA A 208 24.94 13.99 -9.56
C ALA A 208 26.11 13.15 -9.00
N ASP A 209 27.33 13.67 -9.05
CA ASP A 209 28.52 12.97 -8.54
C ASP A 209 28.59 12.98 -7.00
N ALA A 210 27.97 13.97 -6.35
CA ALA A 210 28.01 14.16 -4.90
C ALA A 210 26.81 13.52 -4.18
N LEU A 211 25.67 13.36 -4.86
CA LEU A 211 24.44 12.82 -4.31
C LEU A 211 24.04 11.54 -5.02
N LYS A 212 23.98 10.44 -4.26
CA LYS A 212 23.38 9.19 -4.76
C LYS A 212 21.89 9.43 -4.98
N GLU A 213 21.47 9.47 -6.25
CA GLU A 213 20.06 9.66 -6.64
C GLU A 213 19.20 8.53 -6.06
N ARG A 214 18.33 8.87 -5.09
CA ARG A 214 17.29 7.99 -4.61
C ARG A 214 15.96 8.54 -5.09
N ARG A 215 15.34 7.86 -6.05
CA ARG A 215 13.99 8.19 -6.51
C ARG A 215 12.99 7.60 -5.52
N ASP A 216 12.21 8.46 -4.88
CA ASP A 216 11.23 8.11 -3.85
C ASP A 216 9.78 8.42 -4.28
N HIS A 217 9.60 9.11 -5.41
CA HIS A 217 8.30 9.51 -5.92
C HIS A 217 8.33 9.81 -7.43
N VAL A 218 7.14 9.84 -8.01
CA VAL A 218 6.87 10.42 -9.33
C VAL A 218 5.87 11.57 -9.20
N LEU A 219 5.85 12.47 -10.18
CA LEU A 219 4.88 13.57 -10.24
C LEU A 219 3.92 13.30 -11.40
N LEU A 220 2.62 13.19 -11.10
CA LEU A 220 1.57 13.18 -12.10
C LEU A 220 1.11 14.61 -12.35
N ALA A 221 1.28 15.11 -13.57
CA ALA A 221 0.90 16.46 -13.96
C ALA A 221 0.39 16.50 -15.40
N VAL A 222 -0.10 17.66 -15.84
CA VAL A 222 -0.44 17.90 -17.24
C VAL A 222 0.81 17.94 -18.11
N GLN A 223 0.71 17.55 -19.39
CA GLN A 223 1.86 17.51 -20.33
C GLN A 223 2.62 18.84 -20.47
N SER A 224 1.95 19.97 -20.24
CA SER A 224 2.54 21.31 -20.30
C SER A 224 3.13 21.77 -18.96
N TYR A 225 3.40 20.86 -18.04
CA TYR A 225 3.88 21.16 -16.69
C TYR A 225 5.16 22.03 -16.69
N GLN A 226 5.09 23.14 -16.00
CA GLN A 226 6.21 24.01 -15.64
C GLN A 226 6.46 23.97 -14.13
N THR A 227 7.68 24.30 -13.71
CA THR A 227 8.02 24.39 -12.29
C THR A 227 7.15 25.47 -11.60
N GLY A 228 6.26 25.04 -10.72
CA GLY A 228 5.26 25.92 -10.07
C GLY A 228 3.82 25.53 -10.40
N ASP A 229 3.62 24.73 -11.46
CA ASP A 229 2.31 24.19 -11.79
C ASP A 229 1.87 23.11 -10.79
N PRO A 230 0.56 22.89 -10.66
CA PRO A 230 0.04 21.85 -9.80
C PRO A 230 0.41 20.45 -10.30
N ALA A 231 1.02 19.65 -9.44
CA ALA A 231 1.31 18.24 -9.69
C ALA A 231 0.95 17.37 -8.49
N LEU A 232 0.44 16.17 -8.75
CA LEU A 232 0.25 15.16 -7.72
C LEU A 232 1.57 14.42 -7.53
N ARG A 233 2.21 14.64 -6.39
CA ARG A 233 3.29 13.77 -5.94
C ARG A 233 2.71 12.39 -5.60
N VAL A 234 3.15 11.37 -6.31
CA VAL A 234 2.85 9.96 -6.03
C VAL A 234 4.09 9.36 -5.38
N ASP A 235 4.14 9.47 -4.07
CA ASP A 235 5.09 8.77 -3.21
C ASP A 235 4.49 7.43 -2.76
N TRP A 236 5.30 6.65 -2.06
CA TRP A 236 4.89 5.34 -1.57
C TRP A 236 3.56 5.36 -0.79
N PRO A 237 3.34 6.25 0.22
CA PRO A 237 2.07 6.30 0.94
C PRO A 237 0.87 6.63 0.05
N MET A 238 1.05 7.52 -0.93
CA MET A 238 0.01 7.83 -1.92
C MET A 238 -0.32 6.61 -2.78
N TYR A 239 0.71 5.92 -3.28
CA TYR A 239 0.52 4.72 -4.10
C TYR A 239 -0.18 3.60 -3.33
N GLN A 240 0.20 3.35 -2.07
CA GLN A 240 -0.48 2.39 -1.20
C GLN A 240 -1.95 2.73 -0.98
N ALA A 241 -2.27 4.01 -0.74
CA ALA A 241 -3.65 4.46 -0.56
C ALA A 241 -4.49 4.22 -1.82
N LEU A 242 -3.92 4.49 -3.01
CA LEU A 242 -4.54 4.27 -4.31
C LEU A 242 -4.76 2.77 -4.60
N MET A 243 -3.78 1.93 -4.27
CA MET A 243 -3.89 0.47 -4.39
C MET A 243 -4.97 -0.10 -3.46
N ALA A 244 -4.97 0.33 -2.19
CA ALA A 244 -5.99 -0.08 -1.23
C ALA A 244 -7.39 0.33 -1.69
N ALA A 245 -7.54 1.53 -2.28
CA ALA A 245 -8.80 1.98 -2.84
C ALA A 245 -9.27 1.14 -4.03
N ARG A 246 -8.36 0.76 -4.94
CA ARG A 246 -8.65 -0.18 -6.03
C ARG A 246 -9.11 -1.55 -5.51
N ALA A 247 -8.54 -2.01 -4.39
CA ALA A 247 -8.97 -3.23 -3.70
C ALA A 247 -10.34 -3.11 -2.99
N GLY A 248 -10.96 -1.93 -2.98
CA GLY A 248 -12.29 -1.69 -2.42
C GLY A 248 -12.30 -1.16 -0.99
N THR A 249 -11.15 -0.74 -0.47
CA THR A 249 -11.02 -0.09 0.85
C THR A 249 -11.78 1.23 0.86
N PRO A 250 -12.68 1.49 1.85
CA PRO A 250 -13.49 2.70 1.89
C PRO A 250 -12.65 3.97 2.01
N LEU A 251 -13.04 5.03 1.28
CA LEU A 251 -12.42 6.35 1.34
C LEU A 251 -12.23 6.89 2.76
N ALA A 252 -13.19 6.61 3.66
CA ALA A 252 -13.17 7.09 5.04
C ALA A 252 -12.02 6.51 5.89
N THR A 253 -11.41 5.42 5.45
CA THR A 253 -10.26 4.80 6.14
C THR A 253 -8.92 5.38 5.68
N GLN A 254 -8.93 6.19 4.62
CA GLN A 254 -7.71 6.75 4.06
C GLN A 254 -7.20 7.94 4.91
N PRO A 255 -5.87 8.11 5.03
CA PRO A 255 -5.32 9.22 5.80
C PRO A 255 -5.73 10.58 5.23
N PHE A 256 -6.12 11.52 6.11
CA PHE A 256 -6.61 12.85 5.70
C PHE A 256 -5.63 13.64 4.82
N HIS A 257 -4.33 13.54 5.10
CA HIS A 257 -3.30 14.26 4.34
C HIS A 257 -3.17 13.75 2.89
N ILE A 258 -3.43 12.47 2.63
CA ILE A 258 -3.47 11.88 1.28
C ILE A 258 -4.68 12.43 0.53
N LEU A 259 -5.86 12.36 1.15
CA LEU A 259 -7.10 12.89 0.57
C LEU A 259 -6.98 14.38 0.25
N ARG A 260 -6.41 15.18 1.16
CA ARG A 260 -6.20 16.61 0.95
C ARG A 260 -5.29 16.91 -0.24
N ARG A 261 -4.18 16.17 -0.39
CA ARG A 261 -3.27 16.34 -1.55
C ARG A 261 -3.99 16.05 -2.86
N LEU A 262 -4.76 14.98 -2.87
CA LEU A 262 -5.49 14.55 -4.07
C LEU A 262 -6.63 15.53 -4.40
N ASP A 263 -7.40 15.98 -3.42
CA ASP A 263 -8.43 17.00 -3.59
C ASP A 263 -7.86 18.33 -4.12
N LEU A 264 -6.70 18.77 -3.61
CA LEU A 264 -6.03 19.98 -4.09
C LEU A 264 -5.60 19.83 -5.56
N PHE A 265 -5.03 18.68 -5.91
CA PHE A 265 -4.64 18.37 -7.29
C PHE A 265 -5.84 18.32 -8.24
N LEU A 266 -6.94 17.64 -7.87
CA LEU A 266 -8.13 17.58 -8.72
C LEU A 266 -8.75 18.96 -8.93
N ARG A 267 -8.76 19.81 -7.90
CA ARG A 267 -9.25 21.19 -8.00
C ARG A 267 -8.38 22.04 -8.92
N SER A 268 -7.06 21.88 -8.86
CA SER A 268 -6.14 22.66 -9.68
C SER A 268 -6.22 22.30 -11.16
N LEU A 269 -6.52 21.03 -11.50
CA LEU A 269 -6.83 20.60 -12.88
C LEU A 269 -8.13 21.19 -13.45
N GLY A 270 -8.89 21.90 -12.60
CA GLY A 270 -10.08 22.64 -13.01
C GLY A 270 -9.81 23.77 -14.01
N GLN A 271 -8.58 24.16 -14.32
CA GLN A 271 -8.33 25.07 -15.44
C GLN A 271 -8.20 24.30 -16.76
N ASP A 272 -7.51 23.16 -16.74
CA ASP A 272 -7.15 22.38 -17.92
C ASP A 272 -8.28 21.51 -18.48
N ALA A 273 -9.25 21.12 -17.65
CA ALA A 273 -10.39 20.31 -18.09
C ALA A 273 -11.43 21.08 -18.93
N GLY A 274 -11.19 22.37 -19.25
CA GLY A 274 -12.04 23.21 -20.10
C GLY A 274 -13.31 23.74 -19.42
N GLY A 275 -13.92 24.79 -19.98
CA GLY A 275 -15.12 25.43 -19.42
C GLY A 275 -16.38 24.56 -19.42
N THR A 276 -17.45 25.07 -18.82
CA THR A 276 -18.75 24.39 -18.77
C THR A 276 -19.33 24.15 -20.16
N ARG A 277 -19.75 22.92 -20.44
CA ARG A 277 -20.34 22.51 -21.73
C ARG A 277 -21.86 22.66 -21.71
N GLU A 278 -22.48 22.73 -22.89
CA GLU A 278 -23.94 22.86 -23.02
C GLU A 278 -24.70 21.64 -22.50
N VAL A 279 -24.10 20.45 -22.68
CA VAL A 279 -24.59 19.18 -22.15
C VAL A 279 -23.47 18.58 -21.30
N GLU A 280 -23.74 18.38 -20.01
CA GLU A 280 -22.79 17.83 -19.06
C GLU A 280 -23.34 16.57 -18.43
N THR A 281 -22.55 15.49 -18.49
CA THR A 281 -22.82 14.29 -17.72
C THR A 281 -22.22 14.49 -16.34
N ILE A 282 -23.08 14.55 -15.34
CA ILE A 282 -22.74 14.65 -13.95
C ILE A 282 -22.74 13.25 -13.37
N GLU A 283 -21.60 12.84 -12.83
CA GLU A 283 -21.51 11.62 -12.08
C GLU A 283 -21.51 11.94 -10.59
N TRP A 284 -22.44 11.34 -9.86
CA TRP A 284 -22.52 11.44 -8.42
C TRP A 284 -22.28 10.05 -7.81
N SER A 285 -21.32 9.97 -6.89
CA SER A 285 -21.02 8.75 -6.15
C SER A 285 -21.31 8.94 -4.67
N ASP A 286 -22.21 8.14 -4.13
CA ASP A 286 -22.43 8.00 -2.70
C ASP A 286 -21.46 6.94 -2.15
N HIS A 287 -20.38 7.40 -1.54
CA HIS A 287 -19.35 6.55 -0.95
C HIS A 287 -19.86 5.70 0.24
N ARG A 288 -20.95 6.09 0.91
CA ARG A 288 -21.52 5.31 2.03
C ARG A 288 -22.40 4.18 1.51
N ARG A 289 -23.21 4.46 0.48
CA ARG A 289 -24.13 3.48 -0.13
C ARG A 289 -23.53 2.70 -1.28
N ARG A 290 -22.31 3.05 -1.73
CA ARG A 290 -21.63 2.51 -2.92
C ARG A 290 -22.50 2.57 -4.19
N GLN A 291 -23.32 3.61 -4.28
CA GLN A 291 -24.21 3.86 -5.41
C GLN A 291 -23.63 4.95 -6.29
N GLN A 292 -23.74 4.76 -7.60
CA GLN A 292 -23.39 5.77 -8.59
C GLN A 292 -24.67 6.17 -9.34
N HIS A 293 -24.86 7.46 -9.46
CA HIS A 293 -25.91 8.07 -10.26
C HIS A 293 -25.26 8.89 -11.35
N THR A 294 -25.72 8.71 -12.58
CA THR A 294 -25.31 9.52 -13.72
C THR A 294 -26.50 10.35 -14.13
N VAL A 295 -26.35 11.68 -14.12
CA VAL A 295 -27.39 12.63 -14.51
C VAL A 295 -26.88 13.44 -15.68
N ARG A 296 -27.64 13.52 -16.76
CA ARG A 296 -27.29 14.34 -17.91
C ARG A 296 -27.99 15.68 -17.78
N VAL A 297 -27.22 16.76 -17.70
CA VAL A 297 -27.75 18.12 -17.59
C VAL A 297 -27.64 18.80 -18.94
N ASN A 298 -28.78 19.14 -19.53
CA ASN A 298 -28.84 19.98 -20.72
C ASN A 298 -29.17 21.41 -20.31
N ARG A 299 -28.14 22.28 -20.29
CA ARG A 299 -28.28 23.66 -19.82
C ARG A 299 -29.10 24.53 -20.79
N LYS A 300 -29.20 24.16 -22.06
CA LYS A 300 -29.96 24.89 -23.08
C LYS A 300 -31.47 24.69 -22.92
N GLN A 301 -31.88 23.49 -22.50
CA GLN A 301 -33.29 23.14 -22.28
C GLN A 301 -33.71 23.21 -20.81
N GLN A 302 -32.79 23.50 -19.89
CA GLN A 302 -33.00 23.48 -18.44
C GLN A 302 -33.63 22.16 -17.93
N CYS A 303 -33.34 21.05 -18.62
CA CYS A 303 -33.84 19.72 -18.25
C CYS A 303 -32.73 18.84 -17.68
N TYR A 304 -33.14 17.93 -16.80
CA TYR A 304 -32.34 16.84 -16.27
C TYR A 304 -32.83 15.55 -16.97
N GLU A 305 -31.91 14.85 -17.62
CA GLU A 305 -32.14 13.56 -18.31
C GLU A 305 -31.41 12.41 -17.59
#